data_AF-A0A7C0WGU8-F1
#
_entry.id   AF-A0A7C0WGU8-F1
#
_cell.length_a   1.000
_cell.length_b   1.000
_cell.length_c   1.000
_cell.angle_alpha   90.00
_cell.angle_beta   90.00
_cell.angle_gamma   90.00
#
_symmetry.space_group_name_H-M   'P 1'
#
loop_
_entity.id
_entity.type
_entity.pdbx_description
1 polymer ?
#
loop_
_entity_poly.entity_id
_entity_poly.type
_entity_poly.pdbx_seq_one_letter_code
_entity_poly.pdbx_strand_id
1 'polypeptide(L)'
;MSEHTSKSDHQKLKSRSPWFWVPSLYYAEGIPYIVAMTVSVIFYKKMGISNTKIALYTSWLYLPWVIKPLWSPVVDIFRTKRFWIIFMQLIIGGGMASVALTIPLPNYFQLTLAFFWLLAFSSATHDIAADGFYMLGLDQHRQAWFVG
;
A
#
# COMPACT_ATOMS: atom_id res chain seq x y z
N MET A 1 -0.87 58.81 20.54
CA MET A 1 -1.98 57.88 20.82
C MET A 1 -2.41 57.28 19.48
N SER A 2 -1.64 56.37 18.87
CA SER A 2 -1.57 54.92 19.10
C SER A 2 -2.92 54.21 18.94
N GLU A 3 -3.17 53.66 17.76
CA GLU A 3 -3.66 52.27 17.58
C GLU A 3 -3.68 51.89 16.09
N HIS A 4 -2.50 51.60 15.56
CA HIS A 4 -2.35 50.57 14.54
C HIS A 4 -2.08 49.28 15.30
N THR A 5 -2.92 48.24 15.14
CA THR A 5 -2.44 46.85 14.95
C THR A 5 -3.60 45.86 14.74
N SER A 6 -3.55 45.24 13.56
CA SER A 6 -3.70 43.80 13.34
C SER A 6 -5.07 43.15 13.58
N LYS A 7 -5.90 43.19 12.53
CA LYS A 7 -6.82 42.09 12.23
C LYS A 7 -5.98 40.81 12.07
N SER A 8 -6.09 39.88 13.01
CA SER A 8 -5.53 38.55 12.88
C SER A 8 -6.36 37.76 11.85
N ASP A 9 -5.95 37.86 10.59
CA ASP A 9 -6.33 36.90 9.54
C ASP A 9 -5.72 35.54 9.90
N HIS A 10 -6.38 34.82 10.81
CA HIS A 10 -6.22 33.39 10.91
C HIS A 10 -6.79 32.79 9.62
N GLN A 11 -5.92 32.65 8.61
CA GLN A 11 -6.17 31.76 7.49
C GLN A 11 -6.51 30.38 8.06
N LYS A 12 -7.80 30.08 8.17
CA LYS A 12 -8.30 28.72 8.40
C LYS A 12 -7.83 27.92 7.19
N LEU A 13 -6.67 27.29 7.30
CA LEU A 13 -6.22 26.25 6.39
C LEU A 13 -7.41 25.30 6.23
N LYS A 14 -7.96 25.27 5.02
CA LYS A 14 -9.17 24.51 4.67
C LYS A 14 -8.86 23.05 4.93
N SER A 15 -9.15 22.55 6.14
CA SER A 15 -8.86 21.16 6.47
C SER A 15 -9.77 20.30 5.62
N ARG A 16 -9.20 19.64 4.61
CA ARG A 16 -9.96 18.73 3.76
C ARG A 16 -10.47 17.63 4.68
N SER A 17 -11.79 17.39 4.66
CA SER A 17 -12.40 16.37 5.48
C SER A 17 -11.69 15.03 5.24
N PRO A 18 -11.26 14.31 6.30
CA PRO A 18 -10.59 13.02 6.18
C PRO A 18 -11.32 12.00 5.31
N TRP A 19 -12.65 12.10 5.28
CA TRP A 19 -13.55 11.35 4.41
C TRP A 19 -13.21 11.36 2.92
N PHE A 20 -12.53 12.40 2.42
CA PHE A 20 -12.19 12.47 0.99
C PHE A 20 -10.96 11.64 0.61
N TRP A 21 -10.09 11.30 1.57
CA TRP A 21 -8.84 10.61 1.25
C TRP A 21 -8.67 9.27 1.96
N VAL A 22 -9.27 9.09 3.15
CA VAL A 22 -9.18 7.83 3.90
C VAL A 22 -9.75 6.64 3.09
N PRO A 23 -10.97 6.71 2.52
CA PRO A 23 -11.51 5.58 1.76
C PRO A 23 -10.67 5.25 0.52
N SER A 24 -10.23 6.28 -0.22
CA SER A 24 -9.39 6.07 -1.40
C SER A 24 -8.01 5.49 -1.05
N LEU A 25 -7.44 5.88 0.09
CA LEU A 25 -6.16 5.37 0.56
C LEU A 25 -6.27 3.88 0.91
N TYR A 26 -7.24 3.48 1.73
CA TYR A 26 -7.45 2.08 2.09
C TYR A 26 -7.89 1.21 0.91
N TYR A 27 -8.61 1.79 -0.06
CA TYR A 27 -8.90 1.10 -1.32
C TYR A 27 -7.61 0.80 -2.11
N ALA A 28 -6.71 1.78 -2.21
CA ALA A 28 -5.42 1.62 -2.88
C ALA A 28 -4.48 0.66 -2.14
N GLU A 29 -4.61 0.57 -0.82
CA GLU A 29 -3.87 -0.35 0.05
C GLU A 29 -4.38 -1.81 -0.06
N GLY A 30 -5.70 -2.00 -0.16
CA GLY A 30 -6.32 -3.33 -0.17
C GLY A 30 -6.20 -4.08 -1.49
N ILE A 31 -6.23 -3.39 -2.63
CA ILE A 31 -6.15 -4.04 -3.96
C ILE A 31 -4.87 -4.87 -4.12
N PRO A 32 -3.66 -4.33 -3.89
CA PRO A 32 -2.42 -5.06 -4.10
C PRO A 32 -2.31 -6.29 -3.21
N TYR A 33 -2.82 -6.19 -1.97
CA TYR A 33 -2.91 -7.32 -1.04
C TYR A 33 -3.79 -8.44 -1.61
N ILE A 34 -5.02 -8.14 -2.03
CA ILE A 34 -5.94 -9.13 -2.61
C ILE A 34 -5.36 -9.73 -3.89
N VAL A 35 -4.69 -8.93 -4.71
CA VAL A 35 -4.02 -9.41 -5.93
C VAL A 35 -2.92 -10.42 -5.59
N ALA A 36 -2.06 -10.10 -4.62
CA ALA A 36 -0.97 -10.98 -4.21
C ALA A 36 -1.48 -12.26 -3.51
N MET A 37 -2.48 -12.17 -2.63
CA MET A 37 -2.94 -13.32 -1.82
C MET A 37 -3.93 -14.22 -2.56
N THR A 38 -4.90 -13.63 -3.25
CA THR A 38 -6.05 -14.36 -3.80
C THR A 38 -5.95 -14.53 -5.31
N VAL A 39 -5.69 -13.42 -6.03
CA VAL A 39 -5.65 -13.45 -7.50
C VAL A 39 -4.49 -14.31 -7.98
N SER A 40 -3.32 -14.26 -7.33
CA SER A 40 -2.17 -15.11 -7.70
C SER A 40 -2.49 -16.60 -7.63
N VAL A 41 -3.20 -17.05 -6.59
CA VAL A 41 -3.62 -18.45 -6.40
C VAL A 41 -4.59 -18.87 -7.51
N ILE A 42 -5.63 -18.06 -7.76
CA ILE A 42 -6.62 -18.33 -8.80
C ILE A 42 -5.94 -18.34 -10.18
N PHE A 43 -5.06 -17.39 -10.44
CA PHE A 43 -4.29 -17.26 -11.67
C PHE A 43 -3.49 -18.53 -11.94
N TYR A 44 -2.64 -18.97 -11.00
CA TYR A 44 -1.85 -20.19 -11.19
C TYR A 44 -2.70 -21.45 -11.30
N LYS A 45 -3.83 -21.50 -10.59
CA LYS A 45 -4.76 -22.61 -10.70
C LYS A 45 -5.37 -22.70 -12.11
N LYS A 46 -5.74 -21.56 -12.71
CA LYS A 46 -6.24 -21.48 -14.09
C LYS A 46 -5.16 -21.80 -15.12
N MET A 47 -3.89 -21.52 -14.82
CA MET A 47 -2.74 -21.86 -15.66
C MET A 47 -2.30 -23.33 -15.53
N GLY A 48 -3.07 -24.18 -14.85
CA GLY A 48 -2.80 -25.62 -14.75
C GLY A 48 -1.67 -26.00 -13.79
N ILE A 49 -1.18 -25.07 -12.95
CA ILE A 49 -0.16 -25.38 -11.94
C ILE A 49 -0.76 -26.26 -10.84
N SER A 50 0.02 -27.22 -10.34
CA SER A 50 -0.42 -28.13 -9.28
C SER A 50 -0.66 -27.39 -7.95
N ASN A 51 -1.68 -27.82 -7.19
CA ASN A 51 -2.02 -27.19 -5.91
C ASN A 51 -0.85 -27.20 -4.93
N THR A 52 -0.03 -28.26 -4.91
CA THR A 52 1.15 -28.35 -4.06
C THR A 52 2.16 -27.24 -4.37
N LYS A 53 2.42 -26.97 -5.65
CA LYS A 53 3.31 -25.87 -6.05
C LYS A 53 2.68 -24.52 -5.70
N ILE A 54 1.40 -24.33 -6.00
CA ILE A 54 0.70 -23.08 -5.67
C ILE A 54 0.82 -22.80 -4.17
N ALA A 55 0.41 -23.74 -3.32
CA ALA A 55 0.48 -23.59 -1.87
C ALA A 55 1.91 -23.31 -1.39
N LEU A 56 2.90 -24.03 -1.94
CA LEU A 56 4.30 -23.82 -1.57
C LEU A 56 4.80 -22.42 -1.94
N TYR A 57 4.47 -21.89 -3.12
CA TYR A 57 5.03 -20.62 -3.59
C TYR A 57 4.21 -19.41 -3.14
N THR A 58 2.88 -19.49 -3.11
CA THR A 58 2.02 -18.36 -2.75
C THR A 58 1.94 -18.14 -1.24
N SER A 59 2.17 -19.16 -0.42
CA SER A 59 2.25 -18.98 1.05
C SER A 59 3.37 -18.02 1.46
N TRP A 60 4.47 -18.02 0.71
CA TRP A 60 5.60 -17.13 0.94
C TRP A 60 5.28 -15.68 0.59
N LEU A 61 4.30 -15.44 -0.29
CA LEU A 61 3.87 -14.08 -0.59
C LEU A 61 3.35 -13.38 0.65
N TYR A 62 2.86 -14.08 1.69
CA TYR A 62 2.39 -13.48 2.93
C TYR A 62 3.54 -13.00 3.84
N LEU A 63 4.76 -13.48 3.63
CA LEU A 63 5.90 -13.18 4.51
C LEU A 63 6.16 -11.69 4.71
N PRO A 64 6.08 -10.81 3.70
CA PRO A 64 6.31 -9.39 3.89
C PRO A 64 5.49 -8.78 5.03
N TRP A 65 4.24 -9.18 5.21
CA TRP A 65 3.40 -8.67 6.31
C TRP A 65 3.85 -9.13 7.70
N VAL A 66 4.49 -10.30 7.79
CA VAL A 66 5.03 -10.83 9.06
C VAL A 66 6.34 -10.12 9.42
N ILE A 67 7.22 -9.93 8.44
CA ILE A 67 8.55 -9.34 8.67
C ILE A 67 8.58 -7.82 8.52
N LYS A 68 7.46 -7.16 8.18
CA LYS A 68 7.36 -5.70 8.04
C LYS A 68 7.90 -4.88 9.22
N PRO A 69 7.82 -5.32 10.49
CA PRO A 69 8.40 -4.57 11.60
C PRO A 69 9.92 -4.35 11.49
N LEU A 70 10.62 -5.17 10.70
CA LEU A 70 12.06 -5.05 10.49
C LEU A 70 12.44 -3.82 9.66
N TRP A 71 11.60 -3.39 8.72
CA TRP A 71 11.86 -2.22 7.87
C TRP A 71 10.90 -1.07 8.09
N SER A 72 9.85 -1.23 8.91
CA SER A 72 8.94 -0.13 9.23
C SER A 72 9.66 1.13 9.76
N PRO A 73 10.71 1.04 10.62
CA PRO A 73 11.43 2.25 11.06
C PRO A 73 12.09 3.01 9.91
N VAL A 74 12.55 2.29 8.88
CA VAL A 74 13.14 2.93 7.69
C VAL A 74 12.07 3.71 6.93
N VAL A 75 10.87 3.16 6.78
CA VAL A 75 9.73 3.83 6.12
C VAL A 75 9.21 5.00 6.97
N ASP A 76 9.38 4.95 8.29
CA ASP A 76 9.04 6.03 9.22
C ASP A 76 10.04 7.20 9.16
N ILE A 77 11.33 6.90 9.12
CA ILE A 77 12.40 7.90 9.20
C ILE A 77 12.76 8.46 7.82
N PHE A 78 12.75 7.63 6.78
CA PHE A 78 13.19 8.01 5.45
C PHE A 78 12.03 8.61 4.66
N ARG A 79 12.11 9.89 4.29
CA ARG A 79 11.13 10.61 3.44
C ARG A 79 9.72 10.70 4.07
N THR A 80 8.80 11.38 3.37
CA THR A 80 7.43 11.59 3.86
C THR A 80 6.53 10.40 3.54
N LYS A 81 5.50 10.18 4.37
CA LYS A 81 4.49 9.13 4.14
C LYS A 81 3.80 9.24 2.79
N ARG A 82 3.49 10.46 2.36
CA ARG A 82 2.92 10.73 1.02
C ARG A 82 3.83 10.27 -0.11
N PHE A 83 5.15 10.46 0.04
CA PHE A 83 6.11 10.00 -0.96
C PHE A 83 6.09 8.47 -1.07
N TRP A 84 6.10 7.76 0.05
CA TRP A 84 6.02 6.29 0.06
C TRP A 84 4.71 5.76 -0.53
N ILE A 85 3.57 6.36 -0.20
CA ILE A 85 2.27 5.98 -0.76
C ILE A 85 2.31 6.05 -2.29
N ILE A 86 2.70 7.20 -2.85
CA ILE A 86 2.74 7.40 -4.30
C ILE A 86 3.80 6.49 -4.95
N PHE A 87 4.98 6.38 -4.36
CA PHE A 87 6.06 5.56 -4.89
C PHE A 87 5.67 4.08 -4.94
N MET A 88 5.06 3.56 -3.88
CA MET A 88 4.56 2.18 -3.85
C MET A 88 3.43 1.96 -4.84
N GLN A 89 2.50 2.91 -5.01
CA GLN A 89 1.46 2.81 -6.04
C GLN A 89 2.05 2.69 -7.46
N LEU A 90 3.13 3.42 -7.76
CA LEU A 90 3.84 3.30 -9.04
C LEU A 90 4.51 1.93 -9.19
N ILE A 91 5.16 1.41 -8.14
CA ILE A 91 5.77 0.07 -8.17
C ILE A 91 4.70 -1.02 -8.35
N ILE A 92 3.58 -0.90 -7.64
CA ILE A 92 2.44 -1.82 -7.75
C ILE A 92 1.90 -1.81 -9.19
N GLY A 93 1.64 -0.63 -9.74
CA GLY A 93 1.15 -0.49 -11.12
C GLY A 93 2.12 -1.07 -12.15
N GLY A 94 3.41 -0.76 -12.02
CA GLY A 94 4.46 -1.31 -12.88
C GLY A 94 4.64 -2.83 -12.71
N GLY A 95 4.53 -3.34 -11.49
CA GLY A 95 4.60 -4.77 -11.19
C GLY A 95 3.41 -5.54 -11.76
N MET A 96 2.19 -4.98 -11.69
CA MET A 96 1.01 -5.56 -12.32
C MET A 96 1.13 -5.59 -13.85
N ALA A 97 1.61 -4.50 -14.46
CA ALA A 97 1.90 -4.48 -15.89
C ALA A 97 2.95 -5.53 -16.25
N SER A 98 3.99 -5.68 -15.43
CA SER A 98 5.03 -6.69 -15.62
C SER A 98 4.51 -8.13 -15.50
N VAL A 99 3.58 -8.41 -14.56
CA VAL A 99 2.87 -9.71 -14.51
C VAL A 99 2.19 -9.97 -15.85
N ALA A 100 1.41 -9.02 -16.38
CA ALA A 100 0.70 -9.19 -17.64
C ALA A 100 1.67 -9.43 -18.82
N LEU A 101 2.77 -8.67 -18.89
CA LEU A 101 3.77 -8.78 -19.97
C LEU A 101 4.59 -10.07 -19.92
N THR A 102 4.67 -10.74 -18.76
CA THR A 102 5.47 -11.97 -18.60
C THR A 102 4.68 -13.25 -18.78
N ILE A 103 3.35 -13.19 -18.91
CA ILE A 103 2.49 -14.33 -19.23
C ILE A 103 2.90 -15.09 -20.52
N PRO A 104 3.20 -14.44 -21.66
CA PRO A 104 3.53 -15.16 -22.89
C PRO A 104 4.95 -15.76 -22.91
N LEU A 105 5.75 -15.54 -21.86
CA LEU A 105 7.14 -15.99 -21.82
C LEU A 105 7.25 -17.47 -21.40
N PRO A 106 8.29 -18.21 -21.85
CA PRO A 106 8.46 -19.62 -21.49
C PRO A 106 8.58 -19.89 -19.99
N ASN A 107 9.12 -18.93 -19.24
CA ASN A 107 9.32 -18.95 -17.79
C ASN A 107 8.28 -18.09 -17.04
N TYR A 108 7.05 -18.00 -17.57
CA TYR A 108 5.99 -17.17 -16.99
C TYR A 108 5.83 -17.41 -15.49
N PHE A 109 5.84 -18.67 -15.03
CA PHE A 109 5.60 -19.00 -13.64
C PHE A 109 6.60 -18.32 -12.68
N GLN A 110 7.90 -18.41 -12.97
CA GLN A 110 8.93 -17.79 -12.13
C GLN A 110 8.87 -16.27 -12.22
N LEU A 111 8.66 -15.72 -13.42
CA LEU A 111 8.62 -14.28 -13.64
C LEU A 111 7.40 -13.63 -12.96
N THR A 112 6.20 -14.16 -13.20
CA THR A 112 4.99 -13.65 -12.55
C THR A 112 5.08 -13.81 -11.04
N LEU A 113 5.72 -14.87 -10.52
CA LEU A 113 5.92 -15.06 -9.09
C LEU A 113 6.86 -14.00 -8.50
N ALA A 114 7.95 -13.67 -9.19
CA ALA A 114 8.86 -12.61 -8.78
C ALA A 114 8.14 -11.24 -8.72
N PHE A 115 7.30 -10.94 -9.71
CA PHE A 115 6.50 -9.71 -9.68
C PHE A 115 5.40 -9.74 -8.61
N PHE A 116 4.74 -10.87 -8.36
CA PHE A 116 3.82 -10.99 -7.22
C PHE A 116 4.52 -10.80 -5.88
N TRP A 117 5.76 -11.25 -5.75
CA TRP A 117 6.59 -10.97 -4.58
C TRP A 117 6.90 -9.49 -4.43
N LEU A 118 7.27 -8.82 -5.52
CA LEU A 118 7.46 -7.37 -5.52
C LEU A 118 6.17 -6.65 -5.12
N LEU A 119 5.01 -7.08 -5.62
CA LEU A 119 3.70 -6.56 -5.24
C LEU A 119 3.44 -6.74 -3.74
N ALA A 120 3.74 -7.92 -3.19
CA ALA A 120 3.55 -8.22 -1.78
C ALA A 120 4.41 -7.31 -0.88
N PHE A 121 5.70 -7.16 -1.19
CA PHE A 121 6.58 -6.23 -0.48
C PHE A 121 6.14 -4.77 -0.61
N SER A 122 5.72 -4.37 -1.80
CA SER A 122 5.25 -3.00 -2.06
C SER A 122 3.95 -2.73 -1.32
N SER A 123 3.05 -3.70 -1.26
CA SER A 123 1.80 -3.63 -0.52
C SER A 123 2.04 -3.51 0.98
N ALA A 124 2.90 -4.35 1.58
CA ALA A 124 3.25 -4.26 2.99
C ALA A 124 3.94 -2.92 3.34
N THR A 125 4.70 -2.34 2.42
CA THR A 125 5.34 -1.03 2.61
C THR A 125 4.35 0.12 2.44
N HIS A 126 3.42 0.02 1.49
CA HIS A 126 2.31 0.96 1.33
C HIS A 126 1.43 0.97 2.59
N ASP A 127 1.13 -0.19 3.15
CA ASP A 127 0.38 -0.38 4.40
C ASP A 127 1.03 0.39 5.57
N ILE A 128 2.33 0.20 5.82
CA ILE A 128 3.07 1.01 6.83
C ILE A 128 2.95 2.51 6.58
N ALA A 129 3.04 2.94 5.31
CA ALA A 129 2.96 4.34 4.96
C ALA A 129 1.55 4.91 5.10
N ALA A 130 0.53 4.14 4.75
CA ALA A 130 -0.88 4.48 4.83
C ALA A 130 -1.33 4.60 6.29
N ASP A 131 -1.01 3.61 7.13
CA ASP A 131 -1.28 3.63 8.57
C ASP A 131 -0.59 4.82 9.26
N GLY A 132 0.69 5.04 8.96
CA GLY A 132 1.43 6.19 9.48
C GLY A 132 0.84 7.53 9.02
N PHE A 133 0.40 7.61 7.76
CA PHE A 133 -0.26 8.81 7.23
C PHE A 133 -1.62 9.04 7.88
N TYR A 134 -2.36 7.96 8.13
CA TYR A 134 -3.64 7.98 8.80
C TYR A 134 -3.51 8.52 10.24
N MET A 135 -2.55 8.00 11.00
CA MET A 135 -2.28 8.47 12.37
C MET A 135 -1.82 9.95 12.43
N LEU A 136 -1.03 10.42 11.46
CA LEU A 136 -0.59 11.82 11.40
C LEU A 136 -1.71 12.79 10.95
N GLY A 137 -2.66 12.30 10.15
CA GLY A 137 -3.69 13.13 9.51
C GLY A 137 -4.95 13.34 10.34
N LEU A 138 -5.13 12.61 11.44
CA LEU A 138 -6.34 12.59 12.25
C LEU A 138 -6.05 12.83 13.72
N ASP A 139 -6.80 13.74 14.32
CA ASP A 139 -6.79 14.00 15.76
C ASP A 139 -7.34 12.76 16.52
N GLN A 140 -6.86 12.50 17.74
CA GLN A 140 -7.06 11.23 18.45
C GLN A 140 -8.55 10.88 18.64
N HIS A 141 -9.42 11.89 18.75
CA HIS A 141 -10.87 11.71 18.83
C HIS A 141 -11.51 11.25 17.50
N ARG A 142 -10.96 11.64 16.35
CA ARG A 142 -11.46 11.24 15.02
C ARG A 142 -10.93 9.89 14.57
N GLN A 143 -9.79 9.43 15.10
CA GLN A 143 -9.24 8.11 14.82
C GLN A 143 -10.18 6.99 15.29
N ALA A 144 -10.83 7.16 16.44
CA ALA A 144 -11.76 6.18 17.00
C ALA A 144 -13.00 5.92 16.13
N TRP A 145 -13.42 6.88 15.30
CA TRP A 145 -14.66 6.80 14.52
C TRP A 145 -14.50 6.00 13.21
N PHE A 146 -13.28 5.82 12.71
CA PHE A 146 -13.02 5.07 11.47
C PHE A 146 -12.43 3.68 11.73
N VAL A 147 -12.02 3.40 12.97
CA VAL A 147 -11.48 2.09 13.40
C VAL A 147 -12.55 1.29 14.19
N GLY A 148 -13.71 1.88 14.47
CA GLY A 148 -14.85 1.26 15.15
C GLY A 148 -16.19 1.93 14.82
#